data_AF-A0A2W6DNE8-F1
#
_entry.id   AF-A0A2W6DNE8-F1
#
_cell.length_a   1.000
_cell.length_b   1.000
_cell.length_c   1.000
_cell.angle_alpha   90.00
_cell.angle_beta   90.00
_cell.angle_gamma   90.00
#
_symmetry.space_group_name_H-M   'P 1'
#
loop_
_entity.id
_entity.type
_entity.pdbx_description
1 polymer ?
#
loop_
_entity_poly.entity_id
_entity_poly.type
_entity_poly.pdbx_seq_one_letter_code
_entity_poly.pdbx_strand_id
1 'polypeptide(L)'
;MSFIGGFGPGNIDCDDVLKDLYLYLDKESDDELRNRMRQHLDACSPCLKQYGLEQDVRSLVTRCCGGDTAPATLRVRIQLRLSEMCAEANHREYRAD
;
A
#
# COMPACT_ATOMS: atom_id res chain seq x y z
N MET A 1 -9.64 -6.68 -35.09
CA MET A 1 -10.56 -7.50 -34.28
C MET A 1 -10.46 -6.99 -32.85
N SER A 2 -11.61 -6.61 -32.31
CA SER A 2 -11.82 -5.61 -31.27
C SER A 2 -11.50 -6.07 -29.84
N PHE A 3 -11.05 -5.10 -29.03
CA PHE A 3 -11.41 -4.89 -27.62
C PHE A 3 -11.47 -6.14 -26.71
N ILE A 4 -10.39 -6.36 -25.95
CA ILE A 4 -10.49 -7.03 -24.64
C ILE A 4 -10.12 -6.03 -23.53
N GLY A 5 -10.83 -4.90 -23.50
CA GLY A 5 -11.00 -4.13 -22.27
C GLY A 5 -11.95 -4.92 -21.38
N GLY A 6 -11.42 -5.53 -20.33
CA GLY A 6 -12.12 -6.51 -19.49
C GLY A 6 -13.28 -5.89 -18.71
N PHE A 7 -14.51 -6.23 -19.10
CA PHE A 7 -15.68 -6.20 -18.23
C PHE A 7 -15.74 -7.55 -17.49
N GLY A 8 -15.14 -7.63 -16.30
CA GLY A 8 -15.29 -8.77 -15.39
C GLY A 8 -16.68 -8.80 -14.74
N PRO A 9 -17.13 -9.94 -14.20
CA PRO A 9 -18.46 -10.07 -13.61
C PRO A 9 -18.55 -9.21 -12.34
N GLY A 10 -19.40 -8.18 -12.37
CA GLY A 10 -19.61 -7.27 -11.22
C GLY A 10 -19.83 -5.80 -11.54
N ASN A 11 -19.81 -5.37 -12.82
CA ASN A 11 -19.97 -3.96 -13.21
C ASN A 11 -18.90 -3.04 -12.57
N ILE A 12 -17.68 -3.56 -12.37
CA ILE A 12 -16.53 -2.77 -11.93
C ILE A 12 -15.46 -2.94 -13.01
N ASP A 13 -15.05 -1.83 -13.61
CA ASP A 13 -14.03 -1.79 -14.63
C ASP A 13 -12.70 -2.31 -14.06
N CYS A 14 -12.08 -3.28 -14.74
CA CYS A 14 -10.77 -3.80 -14.34
C CYS A 14 -9.71 -2.67 -14.26
N ASP A 15 -9.90 -1.58 -15.01
CA ASP A 15 -9.05 -0.39 -15.01
C ASP A 15 -9.12 0.39 -13.68
N ASP A 16 -10.31 0.47 -13.09
CA ASP A 16 -10.52 1.14 -11.80
C ASP A 16 -9.91 0.29 -10.68
N VAL A 17 -10.14 -1.03 -10.72
CA VAL A 17 -9.55 -1.98 -9.78
C VAL A 17 -8.02 -1.93 -9.81
N LEU A 18 -7.44 -1.78 -11.00
CA LEU A 18 -6.00 -1.73 -11.18
C LEU A 18 -5.38 -0.42 -10.65
N LYS A 19 -6.11 0.70 -10.67
CA LYS A 19 -5.65 1.97 -10.08
C LYS A 19 -5.58 1.88 -8.56
N ASP A 20 -6.59 1.30 -7.95
CA ASP A 20 -6.66 1.09 -6.51
C ASP A 20 -5.75 -0.04 -6.01
N LEU A 21 -5.17 -0.84 -6.91
CA LEU A 21 -4.26 -1.92 -6.59
C LEU A 21 -3.04 -1.47 -5.78
N TYR A 22 -2.51 -0.27 -6.06
CA TYR A 22 -1.36 0.26 -5.34
C TYR A 22 -1.70 0.63 -3.90
N LEU A 23 -2.87 1.24 -3.68
CA LEU A 23 -3.42 1.52 -2.34
C LEU A 23 -3.68 0.23 -1.56
N TYR A 24 -4.16 -0.80 -2.26
CA TYR A 24 -4.32 -2.15 -1.71
C TYR A 24 -2.99 -2.78 -1.32
N LEU A 25 -1.98 -2.74 -2.20
CA LEU A 25 -0.65 -3.28 -1.93
C LEU A 25 0.01 -2.58 -0.75
N ASP A 26 -0.08 -1.25 -0.67
CA ASP A 26 0.56 -0.48 0.40
C ASP A 26 -0.17 -0.53 1.75
N LYS A 27 -1.35 -1.16 1.80
CA LYS A 27 -2.26 -1.19 2.95
C LYS A 27 -2.84 0.17 3.34
N GLU A 28 -2.74 1.14 2.44
CA GLU A 28 -3.33 2.48 2.53
C GLU A 28 -4.79 2.48 2.02
N SER A 29 -5.51 1.39 2.28
CA SER A 29 -6.84 1.15 1.73
C SER A 29 -7.85 0.82 2.82
N ASP A 30 -9.03 1.43 2.69
CA ASP A 30 -10.17 1.19 3.58
C ASP A 30 -10.65 -0.26 3.50
N ASP A 31 -11.29 -0.73 4.56
CA ASP A 31 -11.87 -2.08 4.64
C ASP A 31 -12.89 -2.36 3.51
N GLU A 32 -13.64 -1.34 3.08
CA GLU A 32 -14.56 -1.47 1.96
C GLU A 32 -13.83 -1.75 0.64
N LEU A 33 -12.76 -0.99 0.36
CA LEU A 33 -11.93 -1.16 -0.84
C LEU A 33 -11.25 -2.53 -0.83
N ARG A 34 -10.76 -2.97 0.34
CA ARG A 34 -10.11 -4.27 0.52
C ARG A 34 -11.03 -5.45 0.21
N ASN A 35 -12.29 -5.36 0.62
CA ASN A 35 -13.29 -6.39 0.36
C ASN A 35 -13.69 -6.42 -1.12
N ARG A 36 -13.89 -5.24 -1.74
CA ARG A 36 -14.17 -5.13 -3.18
C ARG A 36 -13.03 -5.71 -4.04
N MET A 37 -11.78 -5.38 -3.70
CA MET A 37 -10.58 -5.93 -4.34
C MET A 37 -10.53 -7.45 -4.24
N ARG A 38 -10.75 -8.02 -3.04
CA ARG A 38 -10.77 -9.47 -2.85
C ARG A 38 -11.81 -10.16 -3.72
N GLN A 39 -13.03 -9.64 -3.75
CA GLN A 39 -14.11 -10.22 -4.55
C GLN A 39 -13.79 -10.18 -6.04
N HIS A 40 -13.20 -9.07 -6.52
CA HIS A 40 -12.81 -8.96 -7.92
C HIS A 40 -11.62 -9.88 -8.27
N LEU A 41 -10.61 -9.98 -7.42
CA LEU A 41 -9.45 -10.87 -7.64
C LEU A 41 -9.85 -12.35 -7.65
N ASP A 42 -10.88 -12.73 -6.88
CA ASP A 42 -11.43 -14.10 -6.89
C ASP A 42 -12.21 -14.40 -8.18
N ALA A 43 -12.96 -13.41 -8.68
CA ALA A 43 -13.78 -13.56 -9.89
C ALA A 43 -13.02 -13.32 -11.21
N CYS A 44 -11.88 -12.60 -11.19
CA CYS A 44 -11.19 -12.09 -12.37
C CYS A 44 -9.74 -12.59 -12.45
N SER A 45 -9.53 -13.67 -13.22
CA SER A 45 -8.21 -14.24 -13.49
C SER A 45 -7.17 -13.27 -14.11
N PRO A 46 -7.50 -12.36 -15.06
CA PRO A 46 -6.51 -11.43 -15.60
C PRO A 46 -6.01 -10.42 -14.55
N CYS A 47 -6.90 -9.90 -13.69
CA CYS A 47 -6.51 -9.00 -12.60
C CYS A 47 -5.68 -9.71 -11.54
N LEU A 48 -5.99 -10.97 -11.22
CA LEU A 48 -5.18 -11.80 -10.32
C LEU A 48 -3.75 -11.98 -10.86
N LYS A 49 -3.60 -12.18 -12.18
CA LYS A 49 -2.28 -12.30 -12.81
C LYS A 49 -1.47 -11.00 -12.72
N GLN A 50 -2.12 -9.85 -12.93
CA GLN A 50 -1.46 -8.54 -12.78
C GLN A 50 -1.05 -8.29 -11.32
N TYR A 51 -1.93 -8.59 -10.36
CA TYR A 51 -1.59 -8.51 -8.94
C TYR A 51 -0.37 -9.35 -8.56
N GLY A 52 -0.29 -10.59 -9.05
CA GLY A 52 0.87 -11.45 -8.82
C GLY A 52 2.16 -10.84 -9.37
N LEU A 53 2.12 -10.27 -10.57
CA LEU A 53 3.27 -9.60 -11.17
C LEU A 53 3.73 -8.41 -10.31
N GLU A 54 2.81 -7.55 -9.88
CA GLU A 54 3.14 -6.39 -9.04
C GLU A 54 3.76 -6.81 -7.70
N GLN A 55 3.29 -7.92 -7.11
CA GLN A 55 3.86 -8.48 -5.90
C GLN A 55 5.28 -9.02 -6.12
N ASP A 56 5.53 -9.71 -7.23
CA ASP A 56 6.87 -10.18 -7.61
C ASP A 56 7.83 -8.99 -7.84
N VAL A 57 7.38 -7.94 -8.53
CA VAL A 57 8.16 -6.71 -8.72
C VAL A 57 8.48 -6.07 -7.37
N ARG A 58 7.50 -5.93 -6.47
CA ARG A 58 7.74 -5.38 -5.12
C ARG A 58 8.72 -6.22 -4.31
N SER A 59 8.64 -7.55 -4.42
CA SER A 59 9.57 -8.47 -3.80
C SER A 59 10.98 -8.28 -4.33
N LEU A 60 11.13 -8.16 -5.66
CA LEU A 60 12.41 -7.94 -6.32
C LEU A 60 13.04 -6.60 -5.91
N VAL A 61 12.27 -5.51 -5.90
CA VAL A 61 12.72 -4.19 -5.43
C VAL A 61 13.15 -4.27 -3.96
N THR A 62 12.38 -4.96 -3.12
CA THR A 62 12.73 -5.16 -1.71
C THR A 62 14.05 -5.92 -1.55
N ARG A 63 14.32 -6.91 -2.39
CA ARG A 63 15.58 -7.68 -2.34
C ARG A 63 16.78 -6.90 -2.88
N CYS A 64 16.60 -6.13 -3.95
CA CYS A 64 17.68 -5.37 -4.58
C CYS A 64 17.98 -4.06 -3.86
N CYS A 65 16.97 -3.41 -3.29
CA CYS A 65 17.06 -2.05 -2.74
C CYS A 65 16.64 -1.95 -1.25
N GLY A 66 15.99 -2.98 -0.68
CA GLY A 66 15.56 -3.00 0.72
C GLY A 66 16.58 -3.56 1.70
N GLY A 67 17.73 -4.05 1.20
CA GLY A 67 18.82 -4.59 2.01
C GLY A 67 19.82 -3.54 2.54
N ASP A 68 19.75 -2.29 2.06
CA ASP A 68 20.62 -1.23 2.57
C ASP A 68 20.11 -0.80 3.95
N THR A 69 20.70 -1.40 4.98
CA THR A 69 20.33 -1.12 6.36
C THR A 69 20.61 0.34 6.64
N ALA A 70 19.54 1.12 6.83
CA ALA A 70 19.65 2.54 7.14
C ALA A 70 20.71 2.77 8.24
N PRO A 71 21.71 3.64 8.00
CA PRO A 71 22.85 3.79 8.90
C PRO A 71 22.37 4.12 10.32
N ALA A 72 23.00 3.50 11.32
CA ALA A 72 22.59 3.62 12.72
C ALA A 72 22.51 5.08 13.20
N THR A 73 23.37 5.95 12.67
CA THR A 73 23.38 7.38 12.94
C THR A 73 22.07 8.08 12.51
N LEU A 74 21.48 7.67 11.37
CA LEU A 74 20.21 8.21 10.90
C LEU A 74 19.06 7.71 11.77
N ARG A 75 19.06 6.43 12.16
CA ARG A 75 18.03 5.86 13.04
C ARG A 75 17.98 6.55 14.39
N VAL A 76 19.13 6.78 15.01
CA VAL A 76 19.24 7.50 16.30
C VAL A 76 18.72 8.94 16.16
N ARG A 77 19.10 9.64 15.08
CA ARG A 77 18.61 11.02 14.84
C ARG A 77 17.09 11.08 14.66
N ILE A 78 16.51 10.14 13.92
CA ILE A 78 15.06 10.07 13.71
C ILE A 78 14.35 9.75 15.03
N GLN A 79 14.82 8.76 15.79
CA GLN A 79 14.25 8.42 17.09
C GLN A 79 14.27 9.61 18.05
N LEU A 80 15.39 10.33 18.15
CA LEU A 80 15.51 11.50 19.01
C LEU A 80 14.48 12.58 18.63
N ARG A 81 14.34 12.87 17.34
CA ARG A 81 13.39 13.88 16.85
C ARG A 81 11.93 13.48 17.05
N LEU A 82 11.61 12.21 16.85
CA LEU A 82 10.28 11.69 17.16
C LEU A 82 9.97 11.77 18.66
N SER A 83 10.91 11.42 19.53
CA SER A 83 10.75 11.53 20.99
C SER A 83 10.56 12.98 21.44
N GLU A 84 11.31 13.92 20.87
CA GLU A 84 11.15 15.36 21.12
C GLU A 84 9.74 15.83 20.73
N MET A 85 9.29 15.53 19.50
CA MET A 85 7.97 15.91 19.02
C MET A 85 6.84 15.29 19.85
N CYS A 86 6.97 14.02 20.25
CA CYS A 86 5.99 13.38 21.14
C CYS A 86 5.99 14.01 22.53
N ALA A 87 7.14 14.42 23.07
CA ALA A 87 7.22 15.11 24.36
C ALA A 87 6.60 16.52 24.29
N GLU A 88 6.80 17.25 23.19
CA GLU A 88 6.19 18.55 22.96
C GLU A 88 4.66 18.47 22.77
N ALA A 89 4.18 17.45 22.05
CA ALA A 89 2.75 17.17 21.91
C ALA A 89 2.12 16.86 23.27
N ASN A 90 2.72 15.96 24.05
CA ASN A 90 2.25 15.58 25.38
C ASN A 90 2.29 16.76 26.37
N HIS A 91 3.28 17.65 26.24
CA HIS A 91 3.37 18.87 27.05
C HIS A 91 2.33 19.94 26.66
N ARG A 92 1.88 19.99 25.40
CA ARG A 92 0.74 20.83 24.98
C ARG A 92 -0.58 20.29 25.50
N GLU A 93 -0.75 18.97 25.54
CA GLU A 93 -1.95 18.32 26.10
C GLU A 93 -2.06 18.57 27.62
N TYR A 94 -0.94 18.61 28.35
CA TYR A 94 -0.93 18.94 29.78
C TYR A 94 -1.20 20.43 30.10
N ARG A 95 -1.04 21.34 29.13
CA ARG A 95 -1.25 22.79 29.32
C ARG A 95 -2.65 23.28 28.93
N ALA A 96 -3.53 22.39 28.49
CA ALA A 96 -4.88 22.70 28.05
C ALA A 96 -5.96 22.57 29.15
N ASP A 97 -5.54 22.45 30.43
CA ASP A 97 -6.41 22.60 31.62
C ASP A 97 -6.05 23.89 32.38
#